data_AF-A0A533UAR2-F1
#
_entry.id   AF-A0A533UAR2-F1
#
_cell.length_a   1.000
_cell.length_b   1.000
_cell.length_c   1.000
_cell.angle_alpha   90.00
_cell.angle_beta   90.00
_cell.angle_gamma   90.00
#
_symmetry.space_group_name_H-M   'P 1'
#
loop_
_entity.id
_entity.type
_entity.pdbx_description
1 polymer ?
#
loop_
_entity_poly.entity_id
_entity_poly.type
_entity_poly.pdbx_seq_one_letter_code
_entity_poly.pdbx_strand_id
1 'polypeptide(L)'
;MSSKESKIFSKVSLMSTMSGKKIIKQVLLQEKGYKQYNKYKIQSEKDFSEFTKRFLLSLHEKLISDTNPKDTMKKFVEEIESNELSLDDSKIVAVRERLSKPEILADRVQRILNSNFVKMTFPVLNALIDSASEYYKEPVSKDVRNSIVDGHVIAIDLSEPMDRIMDGDEDIEFLDDYRLMNPYILEIARQKISVGGDAVMKAFEDGFKDARIGQYIDSRLKSKPESISDENMIGCYKKYRAVMGTAGRNMALNLSPLNDIFHLGMAKAAECVGCGNEMEDAIINGVIKIPSWPLYYSIVTKNVEKAFELTLKKSEIYLDEAKIALEMLPDELTIKPFLKFLFLTVSHYNQYWFNEMKRRDLFPYFQKNLSISIKNSK
;
A
#
# COMPACT_ATOMS: atom_id res chain seq x y z
N MET A 1 -10.86 -0.52 -13.71
CA MET A 1 -10.36 -1.83 -13.22
C MET A 1 -9.14 -2.28 -14.00
N SER A 2 -8.10 -2.77 -13.33
CA SER A 2 -7.05 -3.53 -14.01
C SER A 2 -7.61 -4.87 -14.50
N SER A 3 -7.05 -5.44 -15.57
CA SER A 3 -7.37 -6.82 -16.02
C SER A 3 -7.12 -7.88 -14.94
N LYS A 4 -6.32 -7.53 -13.93
CA LYS A 4 -5.93 -8.35 -12.79
C LYS A 4 -7.03 -8.42 -11.73
N GLU A 5 -7.59 -7.27 -11.33
CA GLU A 5 -8.73 -7.21 -10.40
C GLU A 5 -9.98 -7.91 -10.94
N SER A 6 -10.24 -7.80 -12.26
CA SER A 6 -11.41 -8.44 -12.87
C SER A 6 -11.35 -9.97 -12.83
N LYS A 7 -10.14 -10.56 -12.80
CA LYS A 7 -9.94 -12.02 -12.69
C LYS A 7 -10.14 -12.52 -11.25
N ILE A 8 -9.57 -11.82 -10.27
CA ILE A 8 -9.66 -12.20 -8.84
C ILE A 8 -11.12 -12.16 -8.38
N PHE A 9 -11.87 -11.11 -8.77
CA PHE A 9 -13.28 -10.96 -8.39
C PHE A 9 -14.26 -11.52 -9.43
N SER A 10 -13.81 -12.42 -10.31
CA SER A 10 -14.70 -13.14 -11.23
C SER A 10 -15.67 -14.06 -10.47
N LYS A 11 -16.82 -14.39 -11.08
CA LYS A 11 -17.81 -15.30 -10.46
C LYS A 11 -17.19 -16.64 -10.06
N VAL A 12 -16.32 -17.20 -10.89
CA VAL A 12 -15.64 -18.49 -10.64
C VAL A 12 -14.69 -18.36 -9.45
N SER A 13 -13.88 -17.31 -9.42
CA SER A 13 -12.95 -17.03 -8.33
C SER A 13 -13.68 -16.76 -7.00
N LEU A 14 -14.76 -15.99 -7.01
CA LEU A 14 -15.56 -15.75 -5.80
C LEU A 14 -16.16 -17.05 -5.24
N MET A 15 -16.60 -17.96 -6.10
CA MET A 15 -17.14 -19.26 -5.67
C MET A 15 -16.08 -20.20 -5.07
N SER A 16 -14.79 -19.97 -5.32
CA SER A 16 -13.71 -20.84 -4.81
C SER A 16 -13.33 -20.56 -3.35
N THR A 17 -13.90 -19.53 -2.72
CA THR A 17 -13.53 -19.10 -1.35
C THR A 17 -14.77 -18.91 -0.48
N MET A 18 -14.60 -18.99 0.84
CA MET A 18 -15.72 -18.77 1.77
C MET A 18 -16.14 -17.29 1.79
N SER A 19 -15.17 -16.37 1.76
CA SER A 19 -15.44 -14.94 1.72
C SER A 19 -16.03 -14.50 0.38
N GLY A 20 -15.60 -15.08 -0.74
CA GLY A 20 -16.17 -14.80 -2.06
C GLY A 20 -17.63 -15.26 -2.20
N LYS A 21 -18.01 -16.40 -1.61
CA LYS A 21 -19.43 -16.82 -1.52
C LYS A 21 -20.27 -15.81 -0.72
N LYS A 22 -19.72 -15.25 0.37
CA LYS A 22 -20.40 -14.18 1.14
C LYS A 22 -20.53 -12.90 0.32
N ILE A 23 -19.50 -12.52 -0.45
CA ILE A 23 -19.57 -11.38 -1.39
C ILE A 23 -20.71 -11.59 -2.39
N ILE A 24 -20.78 -12.75 -3.05
CA ILE A 24 -21.85 -13.08 -4.00
C ILE A 24 -23.23 -12.92 -3.34
N LYS A 25 -23.40 -13.43 -2.11
CA LYS A 25 -24.65 -13.29 -1.37
C LYS A 25 -25.02 -11.81 -1.17
N GLN A 26 -24.09 -10.98 -0.72
CA GLN A 26 -24.35 -9.54 -0.52
C GLN A 26 -24.67 -8.82 -1.84
N VAL A 27 -24.03 -9.21 -2.95
CA VAL A 27 -24.32 -8.68 -4.29
C VAL A 27 -25.74 -9.06 -4.73
N LEU A 28 -26.14 -10.32 -4.57
CA LEU A 28 -27.47 -10.80 -4.95
C LEU A 28 -28.58 -10.17 -4.11
N LEU A 29 -28.34 -10.04 -2.79
CA LEU A 29 -29.28 -9.43 -1.86
C LEU A 29 -29.24 -7.90 -1.85
N GLN A 30 -28.33 -7.29 -2.62
CA GLN A 30 -28.16 -5.84 -2.70
C GLN A 30 -28.00 -5.20 -1.30
N GLU A 31 -27.18 -5.85 -0.46
CA GLU A 31 -26.95 -5.43 0.92
C GLU A 31 -26.29 -4.05 1.00
N LYS A 32 -26.52 -3.35 2.13
CA LYS A 32 -26.04 -1.97 2.34
C LYS A 32 -24.53 -1.84 2.15
N GLY A 33 -23.74 -2.80 2.65
CA GLY A 33 -22.28 -2.79 2.52
C GLY A 33 -21.80 -2.82 1.07
N TYR A 34 -22.35 -3.73 0.26
CA TYR A 34 -22.06 -3.80 -1.17
C TYR A 34 -22.47 -2.52 -1.91
N LYS A 35 -23.67 -1.97 -1.63
CA LYS A 35 -24.13 -0.72 -2.25
C LYS A 35 -23.19 0.46 -1.96
N GLN A 36 -22.77 0.60 -0.70
CA GLN A 36 -21.80 1.64 -0.31
C GLN A 36 -20.45 1.41 -0.98
N TYR A 37 -19.96 0.17 -1.01
CA TYR A 37 -18.71 -0.19 -1.68
C TYR A 37 -18.74 0.19 -3.16
N ASN A 38 -19.82 -0.19 -3.86
CA ASN A 38 -19.98 0.10 -5.27
C ASN A 38 -20.09 1.62 -5.54
N LYS A 39 -20.77 2.38 -4.67
CA LYS A 39 -20.84 3.85 -4.74
C LYS A 39 -19.43 4.46 -4.72
N TYR A 40 -18.63 4.14 -3.69
CA TYR A 40 -17.29 4.70 -3.55
C TYR A 40 -16.34 4.25 -4.66
N LYS A 41 -16.45 2.99 -5.10
CA LYS A 41 -15.69 2.46 -6.23
C LYS A 41 -15.98 3.25 -7.51
N ILE A 42 -17.24 3.39 -7.91
CA ILE A 42 -17.63 4.10 -9.14
C ILE A 42 -17.22 5.57 -9.09
N GLN A 43 -17.41 6.22 -7.93
CA GLN A 43 -17.01 7.61 -7.75
C GLN A 43 -15.49 7.77 -7.90
N SER A 44 -14.74 6.88 -7.25
CA SER A 44 -13.28 6.87 -7.30
C SER A 44 -12.75 6.60 -8.70
N GLU A 45 -13.35 5.68 -9.47
CA GLU A 45 -12.94 5.43 -10.85
C GLU A 45 -13.06 6.67 -11.75
N LYS A 46 -14.04 7.55 -11.48
CA LYS A 46 -14.18 8.84 -12.17
C LYS A 46 -13.13 9.85 -11.70
N ASP A 47 -13.02 9.99 -10.38
CA ASP A 47 -12.17 11.00 -9.74
C ASP A 47 -10.67 10.69 -9.89
N PHE A 48 -10.31 9.42 -10.11
CA PHE A 48 -8.92 8.98 -10.25
C PHE A 48 -8.22 9.64 -11.44
N SER A 49 -8.94 9.83 -12.55
CA SER A 49 -8.38 10.49 -13.74
C SER A 49 -8.00 11.96 -13.46
N GLU A 50 -8.81 12.65 -12.66
CA GLU A 50 -8.53 14.02 -12.23
C GLU A 50 -7.43 14.07 -11.17
N PHE A 51 -7.36 13.08 -10.27
CA PHE A 51 -6.22 12.91 -9.35
C PHE A 51 -4.90 12.76 -10.12
N THR A 52 -4.83 11.85 -11.11
CA THR A 52 -3.64 11.64 -11.93
C THR A 52 -3.19 12.93 -12.61
N LYS A 53 -4.13 13.71 -13.17
CA LYS A 53 -3.82 15.02 -13.77
C LYS A 53 -3.23 16.00 -12.76
N ARG A 54 -3.86 16.13 -11.58
CA ARG A 54 -3.36 17.02 -10.52
C ARG A 54 -1.96 16.62 -10.07
N PHE A 55 -1.72 15.33 -9.87
CA PHE A 55 -0.40 14.84 -9.47
C PHE A 55 0.66 15.10 -10.54
N LEU A 56 0.36 14.80 -11.80
CA LEU A 56 1.26 15.05 -12.92
C LEU A 56 1.65 16.54 -13.03
N LEU A 57 0.67 17.44 -12.93
CA LEU A 57 0.91 18.88 -13.00
C LEU A 57 1.77 19.37 -11.83
N SER A 58 1.45 18.96 -10.60
CA SER A 58 2.26 19.33 -9.43
C SER A 58 3.69 18.82 -9.52
N LEU A 59 3.88 17.59 -10.04
CA LEU A 59 5.21 17.01 -10.19
C LEU A 59 6.02 17.70 -11.28
N HIS A 60 5.38 18.02 -12.41
CA HIS A 60 6.02 18.78 -13.48
C HIS A 60 6.47 20.15 -12.98
N GLU A 61 5.58 20.89 -12.32
CA GLU A 61 5.87 22.21 -11.75
C GLU A 61 7.06 22.17 -10.78
N LYS A 62 7.08 21.19 -9.87
CA LYS A 62 8.18 21.02 -8.90
C LYS A 62 9.51 20.71 -9.56
N LEU A 63 9.52 19.80 -10.53
CA LEU A 63 10.72 19.44 -11.28
C LEU A 63 11.29 20.62 -12.07
N ILE A 64 10.45 21.45 -12.70
CA ILE A 64 10.93 22.56 -13.53
C ILE A 64 11.25 23.83 -12.71
N SER A 65 10.61 24.04 -11.57
CA SER A 65 10.83 25.22 -10.74
C SER A 65 12.03 25.11 -9.80
N ASP A 66 12.53 23.89 -9.53
CA ASP A 66 13.68 23.71 -8.65
C ASP A 66 14.97 24.30 -9.26
N THR A 67 15.51 25.34 -8.63
CA THR A 67 16.75 25.98 -9.09
C THR A 67 18.02 25.20 -8.69
N ASN A 68 17.92 24.25 -7.75
CA ASN A 68 19.05 23.47 -7.24
C ASN A 68 18.67 22.00 -6.96
N PRO A 69 18.36 21.22 -8.01
CA PRO A 69 17.95 19.81 -7.86
C PRO A 69 19.00 18.92 -7.18
N LYS A 70 20.28 19.31 -7.24
CA LYS A 70 21.37 18.63 -6.54
C LYS A 70 21.23 18.75 -5.01
N ASP A 71 20.96 19.95 -4.50
CA ASP A 71 20.76 20.17 -3.07
C ASP A 71 19.47 19.49 -2.58
N THR A 72 18.40 19.55 -3.38
CA THR A 72 17.15 18.82 -3.12
C THR A 72 17.38 17.31 -2.99
N MET A 73 18.10 16.72 -3.94
CA MET A 73 18.47 15.30 -3.91
C MET A 73 19.30 14.96 -2.67
N LYS A 74 20.32 15.78 -2.37
CA LYS A 74 21.19 15.57 -1.21
C LYS A 74 20.40 15.58 0.09
N LYS A 75 19.54 16.59 0.29
CA LYS A 75 18.67 16.70 1.48
C LYS A 75 17.75 15.50 1.63
N PHE A 76 17.18 15.02 0.52
CA PHE A 76 16.33 13.84 0.54
C PHE A 76 17.10 12.58 0.93
N VAL A 77 18.27 12.34 0.34
CA VAL A 77 19.12 11.19 0.68
C VAL A 77 19.56 11.23 2.14
N GLU A 78 19.95 12.41 2.64
CA GLU A 78 20.28 12.62 4.06
C GLU A 78 19.07 12.39 4.96
N GLU A 79 17.90 12.89 4.58
CA GLU A 79 16.67 12.71 5.35
C GLU A 79 16.32 11.22 5.42
N ILE A 80 16.31 10.51 4.29
CA ILE A 80 15.88 9.12 4.16
C ILE A 80 16.91 8.12 4.67
N GLU A 81 18.18 8.52 4.74
CA GLU A 81 19.32 7.68 5.14
C GLU A 81 19.54 6.46 4.21
N SER A 82 19.38 6.67 2.89
CA SER A 82 19.62 5.62 1.87
C SER A 82 20.33 6.18 0.64
N ASN A 83 21.59 5.75 0.48
CA ASN A 83 22.45 6.19 -0.63
C ASN A 83 22.03 5.60 -1.98
N GLU A 84 21.32 4.47 -1.98
CA GLU A 84 20.80 3.80 -3.18
C GLU A 84 19.79 4.66 -3.95
N LEU A 85 19.10 5.55 -3.22
CA LEU A 85 18.17 6.53 -3.76
C LEU A 85 18.87 7.75 -4.37
N SER A 86 20.18 7.91 -4.18
CA SER A 86 20.93 9.02 -4.76
C SER A 86 21.04 8.88 -6.27
N LEU A 87 20.91 10.01 -6.98
CA LEU A 87 21.23 10.12 -8.40
C LEU A 87 22.60 10.80 -8.54
N ASP A 88 23.46 10.27 -9.41
CA ASP A 88 24.75 10.88 -9.72
C ASP A 88 24.55 12.33 -10.22
N ASP A 89 25.31 13.26 -9.64
CA ASP A 89 25.25 14.69 -9.96
C ASP A 89 25.35 14.98 -11.46
N SER A 90 26.18 14.22 -12.18
CA SER A 90 26.38 14.37 -13.62
C SER A 90 25.14 13.99 -14.44
N LYS A 91 24.25 13.16 -13.88
CA LYS A 91 23.02 12.71 -14.55
C LYS A 91 21.84 13.64 -14.30
N ILE A 92 21.84 14.42 -13.22
CA ILE A 92 20.67 15.21 -12.77
C ILE A 92 20.11 16.09 -13.90
N VAL A 93 20.97 16.79 -14.65
CA VAL A 93 20.54 17.68 -15.74
C VAL A 93 19.84 16.90 -16.84
N ALA A 94 20.46 15.80 -17.32
CA ALA A 94 19.90 14.99 -18.39
C ALA A 94 18.58 14.30 -18.01
N VAL A 95 18.49 13.79 -16.77
CA VAL A 95 17.27 13.17 -16.24
C VAL A 95 16.16 14.22 -16.11
N ARG A 96 16.47 15.42 -15.61
CA ARG A 96 15.51 16.52 -15.51
C ARG A 96 15.00 16.97 -16.87
N GLU A 97 15.88 17.14 -17.85
CA GLU A 97 15.47 17.49 -19.22
C GLU A 97 14.54 16.44 -19.81
N ARG A 98 14.81 15.16 -19.58
CA ARG A 98 13.92 14.07 -20.00
C ARG A 98 12.56 14.13 -19.30
N LEU A 99 12.54 14.28 -17.97
CA LEU A 99 11.30 14.37 -17.18
C LEU A 99 10.52 15.67 -17.38
N SER A 100 11.14 16.71 -17.94
CA SER A 100 10.45 17.94 -18.33
C SER A 100 9.46 17.73 -19.48
N LYS A 101 9.61 16.63 -20.24
CA LYS A 101 8.72 16.24 -21.32
C LYS A 101 7.42 15.64 -20.76
N PRO A 102 6.25 16.24 -21.02
CA PRO A 102 4.99 15.80 -20.42
C PRO A 102 4.65 14.33 -20.64
N GLU A 103 4.95 13.80 -21.83
CA GLU A 103 4.67 12.41 -22.19
C GLU A 103 5.51 11.41 -21.40
N ILE A 104 6.78 11.73 -21.12
CA ILE A 104 7.67 10.87 -20.34
C ILE A 104 7.23 10.90 -18.88
N LEU A 105 7.00 12.09 -18.32
CA LEU A 105 6.55 12.21 -16.93
C LEU A 105 5.20 11.52 -16.72
N ALA A 106 4.27 11.65 -17.67
CA ALA A 106 2.98 10.97 -17.63
C ALA A 106 3.13 9.44 -17.64
N ASP A 107 4.04 8.88 -18.45
CA ASP A 107 4.33 7.44 -18.42
C ASP A 107 4.86 7.00 -17.03
N ARG A 108 5.83 7.73 -16.46
CA ARG A 108 6.37 7.40 -15.12
C ARG A 108 5.29 7.46 -14.04
N VAL A 109 4.49 8.54 -14.01
CA VAL A 109 3.37 8.69 -13.06
C VAL A 109 2.33 7.59 -13.27
N GLN A 110 1.97 7.26 -14.51
CA GLN A 110 0.98 6.22 -14.80
C GLN A 110 1.46 4.84 -14.33
N ARG A 111 2.76 4.55 -14.42
CA ARG A 111 3.37 3.31 -13.94
C ARG A 111 3.41 3.20 -12.42
N ILE A 112 3.70 4.31 -11.73
CA ILE A 112 3.61 4.41 -10.27
C ILE A 112 2.16 4.13 -9.86
N LEU A 113 1.21 4.93 -10.37
CA LEU A 113 -0.22 4.82 -10.04
C LEU A 113 -0.92 3.55 -10.55
N ASN A 114 -0.24 2.68 -11.31
CA ASN A 114 -0.82 1.42 -11.76
C ASN A 114 -0.75 0.31 -10.70
N SER A 115 -0.73 0.67 -9.43
CA SER A 115 -0.82 -0.26 -8.31
C SER A 115 -2.28 -0.62 -7.98
N ASN A 116 -2.56 -1.92 -7.77
CA ASN A 116 -3.84 -2.35 -7.19
C ASN A 116 -4.03 -1.76 -5.79
N PHE A 117 -2.93 -1.51 -5.07
CA PHE A 117 -2.96 -0.94 -3.72
C PHE A 117 -3.52 0.48 -3.73
N VAL A 118 -3.09 1.33 -4.67
CA VAL A 118 -3.63 2.68 -4.87
C VAL A 118 -5.11 2.66 -5.23
N LYS A 119 -5.48 1.84 -6.23
CA LYS A 119 -6.85 1.78 -6.74
C LYS A 119 -7.84 1.30 -5.67
N MET A 120 -7.40 0.40 -4.79
CA MET A 120 -8.20 -0.10 -3.67
C MET A 120 -8.23 0.88 -2.49
N THR A 121 -7.16 1.65 -2.26
CA THR A 121 -7.07 2.57 -1.13
C THR A 121 -7.81 3.88 -1.37
N PHE A 122 -7.76 4.41 -2.60
CA PHE A 122 -8.44 5.66 -2.98
C PHE A 122 -9.94 5.71 -2.58
N PRO A 123 -10.79 4.71 -2.89
CA PRO A 123 -12.18 4.69 -2.45
C PRO A 123 -12.35 4.56 -0.93
N VAL A 124 -11.42 3.88 -0.25
CA VAL A 124 -11.48 3.70 1.21
C VAL A 124 -11.20 5.01 1.92
N LEU A 125 -10.15 5.75 1.50
CA LEU A 125 -9.83 7.05 2.09
C LEU A 125 -10.97 8.06 1.89
N ASN A 126 -11.55 8.13 0.68
CA ASN A 126 -12.72 8.96 0.43
C ASN A 126 -13.91 8.58 1.34
N ALA A 127 -14.15 7.28 1.54
CA ALA A 127 -15.22 6.84 2.44
C ALA A 127 -14.96 7.26 3.89
N LEU A 128 -13.74 7.05 4.40
CA LEU A 128 -13.39 7.39 5.76
C LEU A 128 -13.53 8.89 6.04
N ILE A 129 -13.03 9.76 5.14
CA ILE A 129 -13.10 11.21 5.35
C ILE A 129 -14.52 11.76 5.22
N ASP A 130 -15.32 11.26 4.27
CA ASP A 130 -16.74 11.61 4.17
C ASP A 130 -17.48 11.20 5.47
N SER A 131 -17.17 10.01 6.00
CA SER A 131 -17.80 9.50 7.22
C SER A 131 -17.36 10.25 8.47
N ALA A 132 -16.11 10.68 8.56
CA ALA A 132 -15.63 11.51 9.67
C ALA A 132 -16.27 12.90 9.63
N SER A 133 -16.36 13.50 8.45
CA SER A 133 -17.01 14.79 8.24
C SER A 133 -18.50 14.75 8.64
N GLU A 134 -19.21 13.67 8.29
CA GLU A 134 -20.60 13.44 8.71
C GLU A 134 -20.72 13.32 10.24
N TYR A 135 -19.84 12.54 10.87
CA TYR A 135 -19.88 12.28 12.31
C TYR A 135 -19.58 13.53 13.15
N TYR A 136 -18.53 14.27 12.82
CA TYR A 136 -18.16 15.49 13.54
C TYR A 136 -19.06 16.68 13.20
N LYS A 137 -19.93 16.55 12.19
CA LYS A 137 -20.77 17.65 11.67
C LYS A 137 -19.93 18.86 11.22
N GLU A 138 -18.70 18.58 10.79
CA GLU A 138 -17.75 19.55 10.28
C GLU A 138 -17.56 19.28 8.78
N PRO A 139 -18.26 20.00 7.89
CA PRO A 139 -18.16 19.76 6.46
C PRO A 139 -16.75 20.08 5.98
N VAL A 140 -16.05 19.07 5.47
CA VAL A 140 -14.74 19.25 4.84
C VAL A 140 -14.98 19.72 3.41
N SER A 141 -14.38 20.85 3.01
CA SER A 141 -14.50 21.33 1.63
C SER A 141 -13.94 20.29 0.66
N LYS A 142 -14.49 20.26 -0.56
CA LYS A 142 -14.03 19.32 -1.59
C LYS A 142 -12.51 19.43 -1.85
N ASP A 143 -11.96 20.64 -1.80
CA ASP A 143 -10.55 20.90 -2.06
C ASP A 143 -9.64 20.41 -0.93
N VAL A 144 -10.05 20.63 0.33
CA VAL A 144 -9.33 20.09 1.51
C VAL A 144 -9.37 18.56 1.47
N ARG A 145 -10.55 17.99 1.25
CA ARG A 145 -10.74 16.54 1.14
C ARG A 145 -9.86 15.93 0.05
N ASN A 146 -9.93 16.48 -1.16
CA ASN A 146 -9.12 16.02 -2.28
C ASN A 146 -7.63 16.17 -1.98
N SER A 147 -7.20 17.27 -1.37
CA SER A 147 -5.78 17.46 -1.03
C SER A 147 -5.29 16.39 -0.06
N ILE A 148 -5.99 16.16 1.05
CA ILE A 148 -5.56 15.19 2.06
C ILE A 148 -5.56 13.76 1.49
N VAL A 149 -6.61 13.37 0.75
CA VAL A 149 -6.70 12.05 0.11
C VAL A 149 -5.59 11.88 -0.94
N ASP A 150 -5.44 12.83 -1.86
CA ASP A 150 -4.42 12.80 -2.90
C ASP A 150 -3.01 12.70 -2.27
N GLY A 151 -2.75 13.51 -1.24
CA GLY A 151 -1.45 13.54 -0.55
C GLY A 151 -1.10 12.20 0.09
N HIS A 152 -2.04 11.55 0.78
CA HIS A 152 -1.81 10.22 1.34
C HIS A 152 -1.66 9.15 0.26
N VAL A 153 -2.42 9.23 -0.84
CA VAL A 153 -2.28 8.27 -1.95
C VAL A 153 -0.91 8.40 -2.60
N ILE A 154 -0.42 9.63 -2.81
CA ILE A 154 0.92 9.90 -3.32
C ILE A 154 1.99 9.37 -2.35
N ALA A 155 1.84 9.60 -1.04
CA ALA A 155 2.79 9.09 -0.05
C ALA A 155 2.81 7.56 0.05
N ILE A 156 1.63 6.93 -0.07
CA ILE A 156 1.50 5.47 -0.10
C ILE A 156 2.24 4.92 -1.31
N ASP A 157 2.02 5.50 -2.48
CA ASP A 157 2.58 4.97 -3.73
C ASP A 157 4.03 5.39 -3.96
N LEU A 158 4.56 6.35 -3.20
CA LEU A 158 6.00 6.67 -3.15
C LEU A 158 6.85 5.44 -2.79
N SER A 159 6.30 4.48 -2.05
CA SER A 159 7.03 3.24 -1.76
C SER A 159 7.35 2.44 -3.02
N GLU A 160 6.54 2.51 -4.07
CA GLU A 160 6.73 1.76 -5.31
C GLU A 160 8.01 2.16 -6.07
N PRO A 161 8.24 3.43 -6.46
CA PRO A 161 9.49 3.83 -7.10
C PRO A 161 10.70 3.60 -6.19
N MET A 162 10.57 3.77 -4.87
CA MET A 162 11.63 3.47 -3.91
C MET A 162 11.98 1.98 -3.89
N ASP A 163 10.98 1.09 -3.80
CA ASP A 163 11.19 -0.37 -3.81
C ASP A 163 11.80 -0.83 -5.14
N ARG A 164 11.34 -0.30 -6.29
CA ARG A 164 11.96 -0.61 -7.60
C ARG A 164 13.43 -0.21 -7.68
N ILE A 165 13.82 0.93 -7.10
CA ILE A 165 15.23 1.35 -7.00
C ILE A 165 16.03 0.38 -6.13
N MET A 166 15.47 -0.01 -4.98
CA MET A 166 16.16 -0.90 -4.04
C MET A 166 16.31 -2.32 -4.58
N ASP A 167 15.31 -2.81 -5.32
CA ASP A 167 15.32 -4.15 -5.90
C ASP A 167 16.02 -4.19 -7.27
N GLY A 168 16.19 -3.04 -7.94
CA GLY A 168 16.80 -2.95 -9.27
C GLY A 168 15.88 -3.48 -10.38
N ASP A 169 14.56 -3.47 -10.14
CA ASP A 169 13.55 -4.18 -10.92
C ASP A 169 13.01 -3.40 -12.14
N GLU A 170 13.83 -2.54 -12.75
CA GLU A 170 13.50 -1.76 -13.96
C GLU A 170 14.78 -1.39 -14.75
N ASP A 171 14.60 -0.93 -15.99
CA ASP A 171 15.70 -0.37 -16.78
C ASP A 171 16.34 0.85 -16.08
N ILE A 172 17.66 1.01 -16.26
CA ILE A 172 18.46 2.07 -15.61
C ILE A 172 17.86 3.47 -15.84
N GLU A 173 17.29 3.73 -17.02
CA GLU A 173 16.62 5.00 -17.32
C GLU A 173 15.45 5.29 -16.37
N PHE A 174 14.59 4.29 -16.12
CA PHE A 174 13.46 4.41 -15.20
C PHE A 174 13.93 4.59 -13.76
N LEU A 175 14.96 3.85 -13.36
CA LEU A 175 15.52 3.98 -12.01
C LEU A 175 16.11 5.38 -11.78
N ASP A 176 16.82 5.94 -12.76
CA ASP A 176 17.36 7.29 -12.68
C ASP A 176 16.23 8.35 -12.63
N ASP A 177 15.16 8.16 -13.41
CA ASP A 177 13.97 9.00 -13.36
C ASP A 177 13.31 8.97 -11.97
N TYR A 178 13.08 7.77 -11.42
CA TYR A 178 12.48 7.59 -10.11
C TYR A 178 13.32 8.21 -8.99
N ARG A 179 14.65 8.07 -9.05
CA ARG A 179 15.55 8.74 -8.09
C ARG A 179 15.32 10.24 -8.09
N LEU A 180 15.28 10.88 -9.27
CA LEU A 180 15.05 12.33 -9.36
C LEU A 180 13.63 12.72 -8.90
N MET A 181 12.62 11.90 -9.19
CA MET A 181 11.22 12.21 -8.85
C MET A 181 10.93 12.11 -7.34
N ASN A 182 11.52 11.13 -6.64
CA ASN A 182 11.22 10.82 -5.23
C ASN A 182 11.20 12.03 -4.27
N PRO A 183 12.20 12.93 -4.23
CA PRO A 183 12.15 14.10 -3.36
C PRO A 183 10.93 14.98 -3.62
N TYR A 184 10.58 15.21 -4.88
CA TYR A 184 9.44 16.04 -5.26
C TYR A 184 8.10 15.35 -4.98
N ILE A 185 8.01 14.03 -5.18
CA ILE A 185 6.83 13.24 -4.83
C ILE A 185 6.55 13.36 -3.32
N LEU A 186 7.58 13.21 -2.48
CA LEU A 186 7.45 13.37 -1.03
C LEU A 186 7.04 14.80 -0.66
N GLU A 187 7.65 15.81 -1.27
CA GLU A 187 7.29 17.21 -1.04
C GLU A 187 5.82 17.48 -1.38
N ILE A 188 5.33 16.99 -2.53
CA ILE A 188 3.94 17.15 -2.96
C ILE A 188 2.98 16.48 -1.97
N ALA A 189 3.32 15.28 -1.49
CA ALA A 189 2.53 14.60 -0.47
C ALA A 189 2.43 15.46 0.80
N ARG A 190 3.55 15.98 1.30
CA ARG A 190 3.60 16.87 2.47
C ARG A 190 2.75 18.12 2.30
N GLN A 191 2.91 18.81 1.16
CA GLN A 191 2.15 20.03 0.85
C GLN A 191 0.64 19.78 0.79
N LYS A 192 0.23 18.63 0.26
CA LYS A 192 -1.18 18.25 0.17
C LYS A 192 -1.77 17.83 1.52
N ILE A 193 -1.02 17.08 2.31
CA ILE A 193 -1.43 16.61 3.64
C ILE A 193 -1.51 17.77 4.64
N SER A 194 -0.59 18.75 4.55
CA SER A 194 -0.56 19.90 5.49
C SER A 194 -1.78 20.80 5.39
N VAL A 195 -2.57 20.74 4.31
CA VAL A 195 -3.87 21.41 4.20
C VAL A 195 -4.85 20.94 5.29
N GLY A 196 -4.67 19.74 5.85
CA GLY A 196 -5.42 19.26 7.02
C GLY A 196 -4.99 19.84 8.36
N GLY A 197 -3.97 20.70 8.40
CA GLY A 197 -3.44 21.35 9.60
C GLY A 197 -2.30 20.59 10.28
N ASP A 198 -1.71 21.24 11.29
CA ASP A 198 -0.48 20.77 11.95
C ASP A 198 -0.61 19.38 12.58
N ALA A 199 -1.78 19.06 13.14
CA ALA A 199 -2.03 17.76 13.76
C ALA A 199 -2.03 16.60 12.74
N VAL A 200 -2.57 16.85 11.55
CA VAL A 200 -2.60 15.91 10.42
C VAL A 200 -1.20 15.73 9.84
N MET A 201 -0.48 16.85 9.66
CA MET A 201 0.90 16.85 9.18
C MET A 201 1.84 16.13 10.15
N LYS A 202 1.73 16.40 11.45
CA LYS A 202 2.52 15.72 12.48
C LYS A 202 2.27 14.22 12.50
N ALA A 203 1.02 13.79 12.41
CA ALA A 203 0.69 12.36 12.32
C ALA A 203 1.33 11.71 11.09
N PHE A 204 1.31 12.40 9.93
CA PHE A 204 2.01 11.95 8.73
C PHE A 204 3.51 11.76 8.94
N GLU A 205 4.21 12.77 9.47
CA GLU A 205 5.66 12.69 9.69
C GLU A 205 6.04 11.60 10.71
N ASP A 206 5.26 11.44 11.78
CA ASP A 206 5.45 10.37 12.76
C ASP A 206 5.28 8.98 12.10
N GLY A 207 4.24 8.82 11.27
CA GLY A 207 4.00 7.60 10.50
C GLY A 207 5.07 7.33 9.43
N PHE A 208 5.56 8.36 8.76
CA PHE A 208 6.60 8.25 7.75
C PHE A 208 7.93 7.78 8.34
N LYS A 209 8.33 8.32 9.50
CA LYS A 209 9.50 7.84 10.27
C LYS A 209 9.34 6.37 10.66
N ASP A 210 8.15 5.99 11.13
CA ASP A 210 7.86 4.61 11.50
C ASP A 210 7.93 3.63 10.32
N ALA A 211 7.44 4.05 9.14
CA ALA A 211 7.52 3.26 7.92
C ALA A 211 8.97 3.03 7.47
N ARG A 212 9.81 4.07 7.58
CA ARG A 212 11.25 3.98 7.28
C ARG A 212 11.98 3.00 8.17
N ILE A 213 11.65 2.95 9.47
CA ILE A 213 12.20 1.94 10.38
C ILE A 213 11.83 0.53 9.88
N GLY A 214 10.58 0.32 9.47
CA GLY A 214 10.13 -0.95 8.89
C GLY A 214 10.92 -1.33 7.63
N GLN A 215 11.14 -0.37 6.72
CA GLN A 215 11.92 -0.57 5.50
C GLN A 215 13.40 -0.88 5.80
N TYR A 216 14.02 -0.19 6.74
CA TYR A 216 15.39 -0.47 7.16
C TYR A 216 15.54 -1.91 7.70
N ILE A 217 14.58 -2.37 8.50
CA ILE A 217 14.58 -3.75 9.00
C ILE A 217 14.42 -4.74 7.82
N ASP A 218 13.52 -4.46 6.87
CA ASP A 218 13.32 -5.25 5.65
C ASP A 218 14.62 -5.43 4.86
N SER A 219 15.29 -4.33 4.52
CA SER A 219 16.58 -4.34 3.80
C SER A 219 17.65 -5.12 4.56
N ARG A 220 17.73 -4.95 5.89
CA ARG A 220 18.71 -5.69 6.71
C ARG A 220 18.45 -7.19 6.72
N LEU A 221 17.19 -7.62 6.73
CA LEU A 221 16.84 -9.04 6.73
C LEU A 221 17.14 -9.74 5.40
N LYS A 222 17.09 -9.01 4.27
CA LYS A 222 17.52 -9.55 2.96
C LYS A 222 18.94 -10.12 3.03
N SER A 223 19.85 -9.47 3.76
CA SER A 223 21.24 -9.92 3.93
C SER A 223 21.43 -11.14 4.84
N LYS A 224 20.45 -11.50 5.68
CA LYS A 224 20.52 -12.64 6.62
C LYS A 224 19.20 -13.41 6.73
N PRO A 225 18.74 -14.06 5.64
CA PRO A 225 17.41 -14.67 5.58
C PRO A 225 17.18 -15.79 6.60
N GLU A 226 18.23 -16.54 6.94
CA GLU A 226 18.17 -17.67 7.87
C GLU A 226 17.93 -17.25 9.33
N SER A 227 18.12 -15.95 9.64
CA SER A 227 18.02 -15.41 11.01
C SER A 227 16.72 -14.65 11.29
N ILE A 228 15.72 -14.76 10.40
CA ILE A 228 14.43 -14.09 10.59
C ILE A 228 13.70 -14.69 11.80
N SER A 229 13.26 -13.82 12.71
CA SER A 229 12.40 -14.15 13.85
C SER A 229 11.00 -13.54 13.72
N ASP A 230 10.08 -13.89 14.62
CA ASP A 230 8.74 -13.27 14.69
C ASP A 230 8.84 -11.76 14.97
N GLU A 231 9.72 -11.34 15.88
CA GLU A 231 9.96 -9.92 16.18
C GLU A 231 10.46 -9.15 14.96
N ASN A 232 11.36 -9.77 14.18
CA ASN A 232 11.84 -9.22 12.92
C ASN A 232 10.68 -9.04 11.91
N MET A 233 9.82 -10.04 11.78
CA MET A 233 8.67 -9.99 10.87
C MET A 233 7.64 -8.94 11.29
N ILE A 234 7.35 -8.81 12.59
CA ILE A 234 6.50 -7.74 13.13
C ILE A 234 7.11 -6.37 12.81
N GLY A 235 8.44 -6.23 12.94
CA GLY A 235 9.18 -5.03 12.58
C GLY A 235 9.06 -4.66 11.09
N CYS A 236 9.20 -5.63 10.18
CA CYS A 236 9.02 -5.40 8.74
C CYS A 236 7.59 -4.96 8.39
N TYR A 237 6.60 -5.61 8.99
CA TYR A 237 5.18 -5.29 8.75
C TYR A 237 4.77 -3.91 9.28
N LYS A 238 5.61 -3.28 10.12
CA LYS A 238 5.43 -1.90 10.57
C LYS A 238 5.26 -0.93 9.40
N LYS A 239 5.87 -1.17 8.23
CA LYS A 239 5.71 -0.30 7.06
C LYS A 239 4.26 -0.19 6.59
N TYR A 240 3.57 -1.34 6.43
CA TYR A 240 2.15 -1.39 6.07
C TYR A 240 1.29 -0.71 7.13
N ARG A 241 1.53 -1.03 8.41
CA ARG A 241 0.83 -0.47 9.56
C ARG A 241 0.96 1.05 9.62
N ALA A 242 2.17 1.56 9.54
CA ALA A 242 2.47 2.97 9.72
C ALA A 242 1.87 3.82 8.59
N VAL A 243 2.08 3.41 7.33
CA VAL A 243 1.55 4.12 6.17
C VAL A 243 0.02 4.14 6.17
N MET A 244 -0.61 2.97 6.30
CA MET A 244 -2.07 2.87 6.17
C MET A 244 -2.82 3.30 7.43
N GLY A 245 -2.27 2.99 8.62
CA GLY A 245 -2.83 3.47 9.89
C GLY A 245 -2.82 4.99 9.97
N THR A 246 -1.72 5.62 9.56
CA THR A 246 -1.61 7.09 9.55
C THR A 246 -2.53 7.71 8.52
N ALA A 247 -2.65 7.12 7.32
CA ALA A 247 -3.64 7.58 6.34
C ALA A 247 -5.07 7.50 6.90
N GLY A 248 -5.44 6.38 7.55
CA GLY A 248 -6.73 6.23 8.23
C GLY A 248 -6.96 7.28 9.32
N ARG A 249 -5.96 7.50 10.17
CA ARG A 249 -5.98 8.54 11.22
C ARG A 249 -6.28 9.92 10.64
N ASN A 250 -5.61 10.27 9.55
CA ASN A 250 -5.70 11.59 8.93
C ASN A 250 -7.00 11.78 8.15
N MET A 251 -7.69 10.71 7.75
CA MET A 251 -9.06 10.83 7.22
C MET A 251 -10.06 11.31 8.28
N ALA A 252 -9.74 11.18 9.58
CA ALA A 252 -10.49 11.79 10.66
C ALA A 252 -9.94 13.18 11.06
N LEU A 253 -9.09 13.81 10.25
CA LEU A 253 -8.35 15.03 10.58
C LEU A 253 -7.56 14.93 11.89
N ASN A 254 -7.16 13.71 12.26
CA ASN A 254 -6.56 13.39 13.54
C ASN A 254 -7.42 13.77 14.77
N LEU A 255 -8.75 13.85 14.62
CA LEU A 255 -9.71 14.10 15.69
C LEU A 255 -10.17 12.80 16.34
N SER A 256 -10.24 12.79 17.67
CA SER A 256 -10.76 11.68 18.47
C SER A 256 -12.28 11.65 18.50
N PRO A 257 -12.91 10.45 18.58
CA PRO A 257 -12.26 9.14 18.73
C PRO A 257 -11.87 8.46 17.40
N LEU A 258 -12.31 8.99 16.25
CA LEU A 258 -12.16 8.30 14.97
C LEU A 258 -10.71 8.17 14.51
N ASN A 259 -9.82 9.08 14.92
CA ASN A 259 -8.41 9.03 14.59
C ASN A 259 -7.74 7.69 14.99
N ASP A 260 -7.98 7.21 16.20
CA ASP A 260 -7.40 5.97 16.71
C ASP A 260 -8.14 4.73 16.19
N ILE A 261 -9.46 4.82 16.04
CA ILE A 261 -10.28 3.72 15.50
C ILE A 261 -9.90 3.47 14.03
N PHE A 262 -9.84 4.51 13.21
CA PHE A 262 -9.44 4.39 11.80
C PHE A 262 -7.98 3.97 11.68
N HIS A 263 -7.09 4.47 12.56
CA HIS A 263 -5.71 4.00 12.59
C HIS A 263 -5.63 2.49 12.80
N LEU A 264 -6.27 1.96 13.85
CA LEU A 264 -6.25 0.52 14.16
C LEU A 264 -6.82 -0.31 13.00
N GLY A 265 -8.01 0.06 12.52
CA GLY A 265 -8.68 -0.69 11.45
C GLY A 265 -7.85 -0.74 10.16
N MET A 266 -7.32 0.41 9.72
CA MET A 266 -6.54 0.51 8.49
C MET A 266 -5.16 -0.15 8.62
N ALA A 267 -4.49 0.04 9.75
CA ALA A 267 -3.22 -0.63 10.05
C ALA A 267 -3.33 -2.15 9.91
N LYS A 268 -4.32 -2.74 10.59
CA LYS A 268 -4.50 -4.19 10.66
C LYS A 268 -5.05 -4.79 9.37
N ALA A 269 -5.93 -4.07 8.68
CA ALA A 269 -6.35 -4.47 7.34
C ALA A 269 -5.17 -4.47 6.35
N ALA A 270 -4.25 -3.50 6.44
CA ALA A 270 -3.08 -3.44 5.58
C ALA A 270 -2.08 -4.58 5.86
N GLU A 271 -1.82 -4.90 7.13
CA GLU A 271 -1.02 -6.07 7.51
C GLU A 271 -1.65 -7.37 6.96
N CYS A 272 -2.97 -7.49 7.00
CA CYS A 272 -3.68 -8.63 6.42
C CYS A 272 -3.51 -8.72 4.89
N VAL A 273 -3.61 -7.60 4.17
CA VAL A 273 -3.36 -7.54 2.72
C VAL A 273 -1.91 -7.91 2.39
N GLY A 274 -0.94 -7.49 3.22
CA GLY A 274 0.46 -7.84 3.06
C GLY A 274 0.71 -9.35 2.97
N CYS A 275 0.01 -10.15 3.79
CA CYS A 275 0.09 -11.62 3.70
C CYS A 275 -0.43 -12.16 2.36
N GLY A 276 -1.50 -11.57 1.82
CA GLY A 276 -2.01 -11.92 0.49
C GLY A 276 -1.03 -11.56 -0.63
N ASN A 277 -0.43 -10.37 -0.55
CA ASN A 277 0.59 -9.92 -1.51
C ASN A 277 1.79 -10.87 -1.53
N GLU A 278 2.25 -11.36 -0.36
CA GLU A 278 3.37 -12.33 -0.31
C GLU A 278 3.04 -13.66 -1.01
N MET A 279 1.79 -14.13 -0.91
CA MET A 279 1.34 -15.33 -1.62
C MET A 279 1.23 -15.10 -3.12
N GLU A 280 0.71 -13.93 -3.50
CA GLU A 280 0.64 -13.51 -4.89
C GLU A 280 2.04 -13.41 -5.52
N ASP A 281 2.95 -12.67 -4.89
CA ASP A 281 4.32 -12.46 -5.33
C ASP A 281 5.05 -13.80 -5.48
N ALA A 282 4.84 -14.74 -4.54
CA ALA A 282 5.43 -16.07 -4.64
C ALA A 282 4.97 -16.83 -5.89
N ILE A 283 3.68 -16.73 -6.25
CA ILE A 283 3.14 -17.36 -7.46
C ILE A 283 3.68 -16.69 -8.73
N ILE A 284 3.74 -15.35 -8.74
CA ILE A 284 4.12 -14.59 -9.94
C ILE A 284 5.62 -14.73 -10.21
N ASN A 285 6.45 -14.57 -9.16
CA ASN A 285 7.90 -14.55 -9.29
C ASN A 285 8.52 -15.95 -9.20
N GLY A 286 7.74 -16.96 -8.77
CA GLY A 286 8.23 -18.32 -8.60
C GLY A 286 9.23 -18.46 -7.44
N VAL A 287 9.27 -17.51 -6.50
CA VAL A 287 10.18 -17.55 -5.35
C VAL A 287 9.50 -17.00 -4.09
N ILE A 288 9.84 -17.56 -2.93
CA ILE A 288 9.37 -17.01 -1.65
C ILE A 288 10.13 -15.70 -1.36
N LYS A 289 9.40 -14.60 -1.17
CA LYS A 289 9.95 -13.27 -0.89
C LYS A 289 10.79 -13.25 0.40
N ILE A 290 11.84 -12.43 0.41
CA ILE A 290 12.72 -12.23 1.56
C ILE A 290 12.70 -10.73 1.94
N PRO A 291 12.40 -10.36 3.19
CA PRO A 291 11.75 -11.18 4.23
C PRO A 291 10.24 -11.38 3.94
N SER A 292 9.64 -12.42 4.51
CA SER A 292 8.19 -12.67 4.41
C SER A 292 7.69 -13.64 5.49
N TRP A 293 6.38 -13.64 5.79
CA TRP A 293 5.80 -14.63 6.72
C TRP A 293 5.95 -16.06 6.19
N PRO A 294 5.71 -16.35 4.89
CA PRO A 294 5.99 -17.66 4.33
C PRO A 294 7.42 -18.12 4.53
N LEU A 295 8.42 -17.23 4.38
CA LEU A 295 9.81 -17.59 4.62
C LEU A 295 10.06 -17.93 6.09
N TYR A 296 9.64 -17.05 7.01
CA TYR A 296 9.79 -17.26 8.45
C TYR A 296 9.20 -18.61 8.88
N TYR A 297 7.94 -18.88 8.54
CA TYR A 297 7.32 -20.14 8.90
C TYR A 297 7.95 -21.34 8.19
N SER A 298 8.48 -21.18 6.98
CA SER A 298 9.20 -22.26 6.28
C SER A 298 10.48 -22.65 7.01
N ILE A 299 11.24 -21.67 7.52
CA ILE A 299 12.45 -21.90 8.30
C ILE A 299 12.12 -22.62 9.61
N VAL A 300 11.12 -22.13 10.34
CA VAL A 300 10.75 -22.67 11.66
C VAL A 300 10.14 -24.06 11.56
N THR A 301 9.22 -24.27 10.63
CA THR A 301 8.47 -25.55 10.53
C THR A 301 9.16 -26.58 9.63
N LYS A 302 10.13 -26.16 8.83
CA LYS A 302 10.76 -26.97 7.77
C LYS A 302 9.75 -27.55 6.77
N ASN A 303 8.62 -26.88 6.59
CA ASN A 303 7.54 -27.30 5.70
C ASN A 303 6.89 -26.08 5.02
N VAL A 304 7.10 -25.95 3.71
CA VAL A 304 6.62 -24.81 2.92
C VAL A 304 5.10 -24.79 2.82
N GLU A 305 4.44 -25.93 2.58
CA GLU A 305 2.97 -25.97 2.56
C GLU A 305 2.40 -25.47 3.89
N LYS A 306 2.97 -25.97 5.01
CA LYS A 306 2.57 -25.54 6.34
C LYS A 306 2.82 -24.05 6.57
N ALA A 307 3.91 -23.51 6.03
CA ALA A 307 4.25 -22.11 6.15
C ALA A 307 3.23 -21.19 5.48
N PHE A 308 2.75 -21.57 4.29
CA PHE A 308 1.70 -20.82 3.61
C PHE A 308 0.34 -20.95 4.32
N GLU A 309 0.01 -22.11 4.90
CA GLU A 309 -1.17 -22.25 5.77
C GLU A 309 -1.10 -21.33 6.99
N LEU A 310 0.05 -21.24 7.65
CA LEU A 310 0.25 -20.38 8.80
C LEU A 310 0.22 -18.90 8.42
N THR A 311 0.70 -18.54 7.22
CA THR A 311 0.59 -17.19 6.67
C THR A 311 -0.87 -16.80 6.44
N LEU A 312 -1.68 -17.68 5.87
CA LEU A 312 -3.12 -17.45 5.72
C LEU A 312 -3.79 -17.22 7.09
N LYS A 313 -3.47 -18.06 8.09
CA LYS A 313 -3.96 -17.88 9.47
C LYS A 313 -3.50 -16.57 10.11
N LYS A 314 -2.25 -16.17 9.90
CA LYS A 314 -1.73 -14.88 10.38
C LYS A 314 -2.54 -13.72 9.79
N SER A 315 -2.90 -13.81 8.50
CA SER A 315 -3.76 -12.81 7.86
C SER A 315 -5.17 -12.75 8.48
N GLU A 316 -5.74 -13.89 8.89
CA GLU A 316 -7.03 -13.94 9.59
C GLU A 316 -6.95 -13.26 10.96
N ILE A 317 -5.86 -13.47 11.71
CA ILE A 317 -5.61 -12.79 13.00
C ILE A 317 -5.56 -11.28 12.80
N TYR A 318 -4.80 -10.78 11.82
CA TYR A 318 -4.77 -9.35 11.50
C TYR A 318 -6.16 -8.81 11.15
N LEU A 319 -6.94 -9.55 10.37
CA LEU A 319 -8.29 -9.12 10.02
C LEU A 319 -9.25 -9.14 11.22
N ASP A 320 -9.08 -10.08 12.15
CA ASP A 320 -9.85 -10.11 13.39
C ASP A 320 -9.52 -8.93 14.30
N GLU A 321 -8.24 -8.55 14.41
CA GLU A 321 -7.84 -7.30 15.08
C GLU A 321 -8.44 -6.07 14.39
N ALA A 322 -8.47 -6.03 13.06
CA ALA A 322 -9.13 -4.94 12.32
C ALA A 322 -10.65 -4.86 12.60
N LYS A 323 -11.32 -6.00 12.86
CA LYS A 323 -12.74 -6.04 13.23
C LYS A 323 -13.00 -5.47 14.62
N ILE A 324 -12.02 -5.49 15.53
CA ILE A 324 -12.15 -4.81 16.83
C ILE A 324 -12.42 -3.31 16.60
N ALA A 325 -11.72 -2.69 15.64
CA ALA A 325 -11.97 -1.29 15.28
C ALA A 325 -13.42 -1.06 14.81
N LEU A 326 -14.04 -2.02 14.11
CA LEU A 326 -15.45 -1.90 13.71
C LEU A 326 -16.42 -1.91 14.88
N GLU A 327 -16.09 -2.64 15.95
CA GLU A 327 -16.89 -2.66 17.17
C GLU A 327 -16.64 -1.44 18.06
N MET A 328 -15.52 -0.75 17.87
CA MET A 328 -15.24 0.54 18.51
C MET A 328 -15.91 1.74 17.81
N LEU A 329 -16.37 1.58 16.55
CA LEU A 329 -17.02 2.67 15.83
C LEU A 329 -18.31 3.10 16.55
N PRO A 330 -18.53 4.41 16.76
CA PRO A 330 -19.81 4.96 17.20
C PRO A 330 -21.01 4.42 16.39
N ASP A 331 -22.11 4.13 17.06
CA ASP A 331 -23.30 3.52 16.44
C ASP A 331 -23.94 4.41 15.36
N GLU A 332 -23.74 5.73 15.45
CA GLU A 332 -24.26 6.70 14.49
C GLU A 332 -23.51 6.67 13.14
N LEU A 333 -22.33 6.03 13.08
CA LEU A 333 -21.54 5.97 11.85
C LEU A 333 -22.14 5.03 10.81
N THR A 334 -22.46 5.60 9.66
CA THR A 334 -23.10 4.85 8.57
C THR A 334 -22.13 4.01 7.74
N ILE A 335 -20.82 4.14 7.95
CA ILE A 335 -19.75 3.46 7.19
C ILE A 335 -19.47 2.02 7.62
N LYS A 336 -19.92 1.58 8.80
CA LYS A 336 -19.66 0.23 9.33
C LYS A 336 -20.01 -0.90 8.32
N PRO A 337 -21.14 -0.87 7.58
CA PRO A 337 -21.44 -1.86 6.55
C PRO A 337 -20.45 -1.87 5.38
N PHE A 338 -19.99 -0.70 4.91
CA PHE A 338 -18.96 -0.58 3.88
C PHE A 338 -17.67 -1.28 4.31
N LEU A 339 -17.18 -1.00 5.53
CA LEU A 339 -15.93 -1.59 6.03
C LEU A 339 -16.08 -3.11 6.25
N LYS A 340 -17.24 -3.58 6.72
CA LYS A 340 -17.54 -5.02 6.81
C LYS A 340 -17.47 -5.70 5.43
N PHE A 341 -17.98 -5.06 4.38
CA PHE A 341 -17.87 -5.59 3.02
C PHE A 341 -16.42 -5.56 2.52
N LEU A 342 -15.67 -4.48 2.78
CA LEU A 342 -14.25 -4.38 2.44
C LEU A 342 -13.42 -5.51 3.09
N PHE A 343 -13.69 -5.87 4.34
CA PHE A 343 -12.99 -6.98 4.98
C PHE A 343 -13.30 -8.34 4.32
N LEU A 344 -14.47 -8.51 3.72
CA LEU A 344 -14.74 -9.70 2.90
C LEU A 344 -13.89 -9.71 1.63
N THR A 345 -13.65 -8.57 0.99
CA THR A 345 -12.82 -8.51 -0.22
C THR A 345 -11.35 -8.81 0.09
N VAL A 346 -10.83 -8.29 1.20
CA VAL A 346 -9.48 -8.61 1.70
C VAL A 346 -9.35 -10.10 2.04
N SER A 347 -10.30 -10.65 2.80
CA SER A 347 -10.29 -12.08 3.14
C SER A 347 -10.40 -12.98 1.89
N HIS A 348 -11.21 -12.59 0.91
CA HIS A 348 -11.33 -13.29 -0.36
C HIS A 348 -10.00 -13.29 -1.13
N TYR A 349 -9.33 -12.13 -1.21
CA TYR A 349 -8.04 -11.99 -1.89
C TYR A 349 -6.99 -12.94 -1.32
N ASN A 350 -6.85 -13.02 0.01
CA ASN A 350 -5.89 -13.94 0.65
C ASN A 350 -6.25 -15.41 0.41
N GLN A 351 -7.52 -15.78 0.57
CA GLN A 351 -8.00 -17.14 0.33
C GLN A 351 -7.83 -17.56 -1.15
N TYR A 352 -8.04 -16.62 -2.08
CA TYR A 352 -7.90 -16.86 -3.50
C TYR A 352 -6.47 -17.25 -3.86
N TRP A 353 -5.48 -16.46 -3.42
CA TRP A 353 -4.09 -16.75 -3.74
C TRP A 353 -3.60 -18.05 -3.11
N PHE A 354 -3.94 -18.31 -1.86
CA PHE A 354 -3.63 -19.59 -1.24
C PHE A 354 -4.24 -20.79 -2.00
N ASN A 355 -5.50 -20.68 -2.42
CA ASN A 355 -6.17 -21.72 -3.21
C ASN A 355 -5.54 -21.87 -4.60
N GLU A 356 -5.06 -20.79 -5.23
CA GLU A 356 -4.32 -20.85 -6.49
C GLU A 356 -2.99 -21.60 -6.33
N MET A 357 -2.27 -21.43 -5.23
CA MET A 357 -1.06 -22.21 -4.94
C MET A 357 -1.36 -23.70 -4.86
N LYS A 358 -2.43 -24.07 -4.13
CA LYS A 358 -2.90 -25.46 -4.02
C LYS A 358 -3.30 -26.03 -5.37
N ARG A 359 -4.08 -25.27 -6.16
CA ARG A 359 -4.56 -25.69 -7.47
C ARG A 359 -3.43 -25.95 -8.46
N ARG A 360 -2.34 -25.19 -8.36
CA ARG A 360 -1.16 -25.31 -9.22
C ARG A 360 -0.07 -26.25 -8.67
N ASP A 361 -0.30 -26.85 -7.50
CA ASP A 361 0.65 -27.73 -6.81
C ASP A 361 2.07 -27.13 -6.68
N LEU A 362 2.14 -25.88 -6.21
CA LEU A 362 3.40 -25.14 -6.17
C LEU A 362 4.29 -25.44 -4.95
N PHE A 363 3.75 -26.04 -3.89
CA PHE A 363 4.50 -26.24 -2.64
C PHE A 363 5.74 -27.14 -2.80
N PRO A 364 5.70 -28.27 -3.55
CA PRO A 364 6.90 -29.08 -3.77
C PRO A 364 8.00 -28.31 -4.50
N TYR A 365 7.63 -27.45 -5.46
CA TYR A 365 8.56 -26.60 -6.18
C TYR A 365 9.24 -25.60 -5.25
N PHE A 366 8.47 -24.88 -4.43
CA PHE A 366 9.03 -23.95 -3.45
C PHE A 366 9.87 -24.65 -2.38
N GLN A 367 9.45 -25.83 -1.92
CA GLN A 367 10.20 -26.63 -0.95
C GLN A 367 11.60 -27.02 -1.49
N LYS A 368 11.69 -27.41 -2.76
CA LYS A 368 12.95 -27.74 -3.42
C LYS A 368 13.86 -26.51 -3.58
N ASN A 369 13.28 -25.36 -3.89
CA ASN A 369 14.03 -24.15 -4.21
C ASN A 369 14.33 -23.27 -2.99
N LEU A 370 13.75 -23.56 -1.82
CA LEU A 370 13.92 -22.76 -0.60
C LEU A 370 15.40 -22.50 -0.26
N SER A 371 16.24 -23.53 -0.31
CA SER A 371 17.68 -23.38 -0.04
C SER A 371 18.43 -22.58 -1.10
N ILE A 372 17.94 -22.56 -2.34
CA ILE A 372 18.53 -21.78 -3.43
C ILE A 372 18.15 -20.30 -3.25
N SER A 373 16.88 -20.01 -2.96
CA SER A 373 16.40 -18.66 -2.66
C SER A 373 17.16 -18.02 -1.50
N ILE A 374 17.43 -18.77 -0.43
CA ILE A 374 18.19 -18.30 0.74
C ILE A 374 19.68 -18.07 0.42
N LYS A 375 20.26 -18.88 -0.49
CA LYS A 375 21.68 -18.76 -0.86
C LYS A 375 21.93 -17.59 -1.81
N ASN A 376 21.00 -17.34 -2.74
CA ASN A 376 21.14 -16.28 -3.75
C ASN A 376 20.91 -14.87 -3.20
N SER A 377 20.40 -14.74 -1.97
CA SER A 377 20.26 -13.45 -1.26
C SER A 377 21.48 -13.07 -0.40
N LYS A 378 22.52 -13.92 -0.36
CA LYS A 378 23.84 -13.60 0.22
C LYS A 378 24.73 -13.04 -0.88
#